data_AF-A0A8H7RLL3-F1
#
_entry.id   AF-A0A8H7RLL3-F1
#
_cell.length_a   1.000
_cell.length_b   1.000
_cell.length_c   1.000
_cell.angle_alpha   90.00
_cell.angle_beta   90.00
_cell.angle_gamma   90.00
#
_symmetry.space_group_name_H-M   'P 1'
#
loop_
_entity.id
_entity.type
_entity.pdbx_description
1 polymer ?
#
loop_
_entity_poly.entity_id
_entity_poly.type
_entity_poly.pdbx_seq_one_letter_code
_entity_poly.pdbx_strand_id
1 'polypeptide(L)'
;MFSSPKLRIYSALKRNPKQFKYMTLIIDGHDSKINYVDTNIKREKLYSYKLKKPGCRTQIICDMNEMILWVSKSEFCSESSDGNMFLNMKLYNKLHITDCVAMDGGYPLFLNQFYQIPEEKGKSYSNDNFIYPIRKDIGVDLTYHEAHYNEVFGSFRSTIENQFSVLSSKFNRFNNNHKATKMHDIKHYTLQFKVACLLKNMHKFVDDFGINIQPHHKLWETKGFNFPIEEKMIDIVISNEIKVKEKTK
;
A
#
# COMPACT_ATOMS: atom_id res chain seq x y z
N MET A 1 -14.76 -0.96 -14.28
CA MET A 1 -16.01 -1.74 -14.25
C MET A 1 -16.09 -2.67 -13.02
N PHE A 2 -15.55 -2.25 -11.86
CA PHE A 2 -15.61 -3.03 -10.59
C PHE A 2 -15.99 -2.19 -9.38
N SER A 3 -16.02 -0.86 -9.52
CA SER A 3 -16.40 0.06 -8.46
C SER A 3 -16.91 1.34 -9.11
N SER A 4 -18.04 1.85 -8.64
CA SER A 4 -18.64 3.13 -9.00
C SER A 4 -19.06 3.85 -7.73
N PRO A 5 -19.24 5.18 -7.72
CA PRO A 5 -19.68 5.89 -6.52
C PRO A 5 -20.94 5.27 -5.89
N LYS A 6 -21.92 4.90 -6.73
CA LYS A 6 -23.14 4.20 -6.29
C LYS A 6 -22.83 2.87 -5.62
N LEU A 7 -22.01 2.02 -6.26
CA LEU A 7 -21.64 0.72 -5.70
C LEU A 7 -20.90 0.89 -4.37
N ARG A 8 -19.99 1.86 -4.26
CA ARG A 8 -19.25 2.12 -3.02
C ARG A 8 -20.16 2.53 -1.88
N ILE A 9 -21.12 3.43 -2.14
CA ILE A 9 -22.13 3.83 -1.15
C ILE A 9 -22.95 2.61 -0.71
N TYR A 10 -23.51 1.84 -1.65
CA TYR A 10 -24.29 0.65 -1.29
C TYR A 10 -23.48 -0.39 -0.50
N SER A 11 -22.20 -0.54 -0.84
CA SER A 11 -21.32 -1.47 -0.16
C SER A 11 -21.01 -1.02 1.26
N ALA A 12 -20.78 0.27 1.47
CA ALA A 12 -20.64 0.87 2.79
C ALA A 12 -21.92 0.69 3.62
N LEU A 13 -23.08 0.98 3.04
CA LEU A 13 -24.38 0.80 3.68
C LEU A 13 -24.64 -0.65 4.08
N LYS A 14 -24.14 -1.62 3.30
CA LYS A 14 -24.33 -3.05 3.57
C LYS A 14 -23.33 -3.58 4.61
N ARG A 15 -22.04 -3.31 4.42
CA ARG A 15 -20.94 -4.01 5.11
C ARG A 15 -20.45 -3.31 6.37
N ASN A 16 -20.52 -1.98 6.45
CA ASN A 16 -19.92 -1.26 7.56
C ASN A 16 -20.80 -1.34 8.83
N PRO A 17 -20.21 -1.26 10.03
CA PRO A 17 -20.92 -0.93 11.26
C PRO A 17 -21.86 0.28 11.13
N LYS A 18 -22.91 0.33 11.95
CA LYS A 18 -23.95 1.38 11.91
C LYS A 18 -23.37 2.81 11.93
N GLN A 19 -22.33 3.04 12.72
CA GLN A 19 -21.72 4.36 12.89
C GLN A 19 -20.77 4.80 11.76
N PHE A 20 -20.52 3.94 10.76
CA PHE A 20 -19.58 4.19 9.66
C PHE A 20 -20.18 3.91 8.28
N LYS A 21 -21.51 4.00 8.15
CA LYS A 21 -22.25 3.71 6.92
C LYS A 21 -21.91 4.62 5.74
N TYR A 22 -21.32 5.77 6.02
CA TYR A 22 -20.86 6.76 5.04
C TYR A 22 -19.43 6.50 4.52
N MET A 23 -18.65 5.64 5.18
CA MET A 23 -17.26 5.37 4.82
C MET A 23 -17.17 4.46 3.59
N THR A 24 -16.71 4.99 2.46
CA THR A 24 -16.75 4.29 1.17
C THR A 24 -15.42 3.67 0.76
N LEU A 25 -14.32 4.19 1.29
CA LEU A 25 -12.95 3.84 0.90
C LEU A 25 -12.05 3.74 2.13
N ILE A 26 -11.00 2.92 2.06
CA ILE A 26 -9.93 2.87 3.06
C ILE A 26 -8.58 3.04 2.35
N ILE A 27 -7.67 3.82 2.92
CA ILE A 27 -6.29 4.00 2.46
C ILE A 27 -5.28 3.56 3.53
N ASP A 28 -4.22 2.88 3.11
CA ASP A 28 -3.08 2.57 3.97
C ASP A 28 -1.80 2.27 3.14
N GLY A 29 -0.67 2.38 3.82
CA GLY A 29 0.68 2.11 3.31
C GLY A 29 1.25 0.77 3.75
N HIS A 30 1.94 0.09 2.84
CA HIS A 30 2.66 -1.13 3.11
C HIS A 30 4.14 -0.99 2.77
N ASP A 31 4.97 -1.29 3.77
CA ASP A 31 6.42 -1.38 3.64
C ASP A 31 6.78 -2.81 3.19
N SER A 32 7.50 -2.90 2.08
CA SER A 32 8.01 -4.15 1.52
C SER A 32 9.52 -4.22 1.65
N LYS A 33 10.03 -5.36 2.11
CA LYS A 33 11.46 -5.62 2.29
C LYS A 33 12.16 -5.84 0.94
N ILE A 34 13.12 -4.99 0.63
CA ILE A 34 13.83 -5.01 -0.66
C ILE A 34 15.33 -5.26 -0.49
N ASN A 35 15.95 -5.76 -1.56
CA ASN A 35 17.38 -5.73 -1.78
C ASN A 35 17.62 -4.98 -3.09
N TYR A 36 17.93 -3.69 -2.98
CA TYR A 36 18.18 -2.85 -4.15
C TYR A 36 19.59 -3.13 -4.70
N VAL A 37 19.67 -3.48 -5.97
CA VAL A 37 20.91 -3.99 -6.58
C VAL A 37 21.87 -2.86 -6.96
N ASP A 38 21.36 -1.66 -7.24
CA ASP A 38 22.21 -0.51 -7.56
C ASP A 38 22.97 -0.03 -6.32
N THR A 39 24.30 -0.13 -6.36
CA THR A 39 25.21 0.27 -5.28
C THR A 39 25.36 1.79 -5.16
N ASN A 40 24.91 2.57 -6.15
CA ASN A 40 25.01 4.03 -6.11
C ASN A 40 24.01 4.67 -5.14
N ILE A 41 22.94 3.95 -4.79
CA ILE A 41 21.99 4.41 -3.78
C ILE A 41 22.51 4.11 -2.38
N LYS A 42 22.75 5.17 -1.61
CA LYS A 42 23.08 5.12 -0.19
C LYS A 42 22.04 4.29 0.58
N ARG A 43 22.46 3.29 1.37
CA ARG A 43 21.56 2.35 2.06
C ARG A 43 20.62 3.04 3.04
N GLU A 44 21.03 4.18 3.60
CA GLU A 44 20.24 5.02 4.49
C GLU A 44 18.96 5.51 3.80
N LYS A 45 19.03 5.78 2.48
CA LYS A 45 17.89 6.20 1.65
C LYS A 45 16.83 5.12 1.47
N LEU A 46 17.16 3.88 1.80
CA LEU A 46 16.27 2.73 1.67
C LEU A 46 15.65 2.35 3.01
N TYR A 47 16.09 2.92 4.12
CA TYR A 47 15.78 2.37 5.43
C TYR A 47 14.29 2.52 5.80
N SER A 48 13.65 1.40 6.11
CA SER A 48 12.32 1.38 6.73
C SER A 48 12.47 1.25 8.24
N TYR A 49 11.93 2.22 8.98
CA TYR A 49 11.85 2.16 10.44
C TYR A 49 10.92 1.03 10.91
N LYS A 50 9.87 0.71 10.14
CA LYS A 50 8.90 -0.36 10.44
C LYS A 50 9.55 -1.75 10.31
N LEU A 51 10.35 -1.96 9.27
CA LEU A 51 11.01 -3.25 9.01
C LEU A 51 12.40 -3.36 9.65
N LYS A 52 12.97 -2.24 10.09
CA LYS A 52 14.39 -2.09 10.51
C LYS A 52 15.38 -2.61 9.46
N LYS A 53 15.00 -2.49 8.18
CA LYS A 53 15.70 -3.04 7.00
C LYS A 53 15.44 -2.15 5.78
N PRO A 54 16.22 -2.27 4.70
CA PRO A 54 15.89 -1.65 3.43
C PRO A 54 14.48 -2.03 2.96
N GLY A 55 13.69 -1.01 2.60
CA GLY A 55 12.30 -1.13 2.25
C GLY A 55 11.85 -0.10 1.23
N CYS A 56 10.81 -0.45 0.49
CA CYS A 56 9.99 0.52 -0.24
C CYS A 56 8.57 0.51 0.31
N ARG A 57 7.89 1.65 0.21
CA ARG A 57 6.51 1.83 0.61
C ARG A 57 5.61 1.91 -0.61
N THR A 58 4.43 1.30 -0.53
CA THR A 58 3.37 1.45 -1.54
C THR A 58 2.04 1.65 -0.82
N GLN A 59 1.22 2.57 -1.30
CA GLN A 59 -0.11 2.80 -0.76
C GLN A 59 -1.17 2.20 -1.67
N ILE A 60 -2.21 1.64 -1.05
CA ILE A 60 -3.38 1.15 -1.76
C ILE A 60 -4.63 1.82 -1.21
N ILE A 61 -5.63 1.94 -2.08
CA ILE A 61 -6.98 2.35 -1.71
C ILE A 61 -7.92 1.24 -2.12
N CYS A 62 -8.71 0.75 -1.17
CA CYS A 62 -9.76 -0.23 -1.42
C CYS A 62 -11.14 0.34 -1.11
N ASP A 63 -12.17 -0.20 -1.76
CA ASP A 63 -13.55 0.02 -1.33
C ASP A 63 -14.02 -0.99 -0.28
N MET A 64 -15.26 -0.85 0.17
CA MET A 64 -15.83 -1.73 1.20
C MET A 64 -16.09 -3.15 0.71
N ASN A 65 -16.06 -3.41 -0.60
CA ASN A 65 -15.98 -4.77 -1.13
C ASN A 65 -14.54 -5.26 -1.20
N GLU A 66 -13.60 -4.62 -0.51
CA GLU A 66 -12.18 -4.98 -0.48
C GLU A 66 -11.54 -5.02 -1.89
N MET A 67 -12.12 -4.35 -2.87
CA MET A 67 -11.54 -4.25 -4.21
C MET A 67 -10.51 -3.13 -4.20
N ILE A 68 -9.26 -3.45 -4.57
CA ILE A 68 -8.18 -2.47 -4.65
C ILE A 68 -8.42 -1.60 -5.88
N LEU A 69 -8.73 -0.32 -5.69
CA LEU A 69 -9.08 0.59 -6.77
C LEU A 69 -7.85 1.31 -7.31
N TRP A 70 -7.00 1.78 -6.40
CA TRP A 70 -5.85 2.61 -6.74
C TRP A 70 -4.63 2.20 -5.95
N VAL A 71 -3.48 2.27 -6.61
CA VAL A 71 -2.17 1.95 -6.04
C VAL A 71 -1.23 3.08 -6.38
N SER A 72 -0.47 3.58 -5.39
CA SER A 72 0.53 4.62 -5.58
C SER A 72 1.70 4.12 -6.44
N LYS A 73 2.65 5.01 -6.73
CA LYS A 73 4.01 4.54 -7.06
C LYS A 73 4.66 4.02 -5.78
N SER A 74 5.52 3.02 -5.90
CA SER A 74 6.37 2.65 -4.77
C SER A 74 7.48 3.68 -4.60
N GLU A 75 7.79 4.05 -3.37
CA GLU A 75 8.83 5.02 -3.03
C GLU A 75 9.73 4.46 -1.92
N PHE A 76 10.97 4.93 -1.79
CA PHE A 76 11.87 4.44 -0.74
C PHE A 76 11.45 4.94 0.65
N CYS A 77 11.51 4.07 1.65
CA CYS A 77 10.85 4.33 2.94
C CYS A 77 11.39 5.54 3.72
N SER A 78 12.67 5.92 3.54
CA SER A 78 13.24 7.06 4.25
C SER A 78 13.01 8.40 3.53
N GLU A 79 12.75 8.37 2.22
CA GLU A 79 12.55 9.56 1.41
C GLU A 79 11.06 9.97 1.35
N SER A 80 10.16 9.06 1.70
CA SER A 80 8.72 9.24 1.52
C SER A 80 7.91 8.80 2.71
N SER A 81 7.17 9.75 3.30
CA SER A 81 6.17 9.49 4.33
C SER A 81 4.83 9.08 3.72
N ASP A 82 3.95 8.50 4.53
CA ASP A 82 2.59 8.20 4.10
C ASP A 82 1.83 9.43 3.61
N GLY A 83 2.03 10.58 4.26
CA GLY A 83 1.41 11.84 3.85
C GLY A 83 1.88 12.36 2.48
N ASN A 84 3.19 12.34 2.24
CA ASN A 84 3.74 12.78 0.94
C ASN A 84 3.23 11.86 -0.19
N MET A 85 3.22 10.56 0.05
CA MET A 85 2.69 9.59 -0.91
C MET A 85 1.20 9.81 -1.16
N PHE A 86 0.41 10.11 -0.13
CA PHE A 86 -1.02 10.41 -0.25
C PHE A 86 -1.28 11.61 -1.16
N LEU A 87 -0.53 12.70 -1.00
CA LEU A 87 -0.63 13.87 -1.89
C LEU A 87 -0.21 13.53 -3.33
N ASN A 88 0.87 12.77 -3.50
CA ASN A 88 1.39 12.33 -4.79
C ASN A 88 0.43 11.40 -5.55
N MET A 89 -0.46 10.69 -4.85
CA MET A 89 -1.50 9.88 -5.49
C MET A 89 -2.54 10.74 -6.24
N LYS A 90 -2.61 12.05 -5.96
CA LYS A 90 -3.52 13.02 -6.59
C LYS A 90 -4.97 12.54 -6.56
N LEU A 91 -5.44 12.10 -5.39
CA LEU A 91 -6.74 11.45 -5.24
C LEU A 91 -7.91 12.35 -5.61
N TYR A 92 -7.74 13.67 -5.59
CA TYR A 92 -8.74 14.61 -6.10
C TYR A 92 -9.13 14.40 -7.57
N ASN A 93 -8.30 13.71 -8.36
CA ASN A 93 -8.63 13.31 -9.73
C ASN A 93 -9.43 12.01 -9.83
N LYS A 94 -9.57 11.28 -8.73
CA LYS A 94 -10.07 9.91 -8.68
C LYS A 94 -11.30 9.75 -7.78
N LEU A 95 -11.34 10.49 -6.68
CA LEU A 95 -12.44 10.52 -5.74
C LEU A 95 -13.67 11.18 -6.38
N HIS A 96 -14.83 10.69 -5.97
CA HIS A 96 -16.10 11.35 -6.19
C HIS A 96 -16.43 12.20 -4.94
N ILE A 97 -17.24 13.25 -5.10
CA ILE A 97 -17.61 14.15 -3.99
C ILE A 97 -18.32 13.42 -2.84
N THR A 98 -18.95 12.29 -3.12
CA THR A 98 -19.65 11.46 -2.14
C THR A 98 -18.76 10.41 -1.47
N ASP A 99 -17.48 10.35 -1.83
CA ASP A 99 -16.57 9.40 -1.20
C ASP A 99 -16.12 9.92 0.17
N CYS A 100 -16.08 9.02 1.15
CA CYS A 100 -15.47 9.24 2.44
C CYS A 100 -14.35 8.21 2.64
N VAL A 101 -13.12 8.68 2.77
CA VAL A 101 -11.92 7.86 2.86
C VAL A 101 -11.50 7.72 4.33
N ALA A 102 -11.50 6.49 4.82
CA ALA A 102 -10.88 6.15 6.09
C ALA A 102 -9.37 6.04 5.96
N MET A 103 -8.66 6.67 6.89
CA MET A 103 -7.20 6.73 6.95
C MET A 103 -6.69 6.57 8.38
N ASP A 104 -5.43 6.15 8.52
CA ASP A 104 -4.76 6.14 9.82
C ASP A 104 -4.42 7.57 10.28
N GLY A 105 -4.16 7.76 11.58
CA GLY A 105 -4.00 9.07 12.20
C GLY A 105 -2.75 9.88 11.81
N GLY A 106 -1.89 9.37 10.92
CA GLY A 106 -0.78 10.14 10.34
C GLY A 106 -1.16 10.96 9.10
N TYR A 107 -2.14 10.49 8.33
CA TYR A 107 -2.62 11.17 7.11
C TYR A 107 -3.31 12.51 7.35
N PRO A 108 -4.09 12.73 8.45
CA PRO A 108 -4.81 13.97 8.70
C PRO A 108 -3.94 15.22 8.68
N LEU A 109 -2.65 15.09 9.02
CA LEU A 109 -1.67 16.18 8.98
C LEU A 109 -1.47 16.80 7.58
N PHE A 110 -1.91 16.09 6.53
CA PHE A 110 -1.72 16.48 5.13
C PHE A 110 -3.02 16.90 4.44
N LEU A 111 -4.17 16.89 5.14
CA LEU A 111 -5.47 17.20 4.54
C LEU A 111 -5.59 18.65 4.07
N ASN A 112 -5.03 19.61 4.81
CA ASN A 112 -5.03 21.02 4.40
C ASN A 112 -4.34 21.22 3.04
N GLN A 113 -3.19 20.58 2.84
CA GLN A 113 -2.47 20.59 1.56
C GLN A 113 -3.26 19.87 0.46
N PHE A 114 -3.98 18.80 0.83
CA PHE A 114 -4.85 18.09 -0.09
C PHE A 114 -6.01 18.95 -0.58
N TYR A 115 -6.63 19.80 0.26
CA TYR A 115 -7.78 20.63 -0.12
C TYR A 115 -7.41 21.81 -1.04
N GLN A 116 -6.23 22.39 -0.87
CA GLN A 116 -5.78 23.56 -1.67
C GLN A 116 -5.61 23.22 -3.15
N ILE A 117 -4.99 22.09 -3.47
CA ILE A 117 -4.68 21.66 -4.85
C ILE A 117 -5.93 21.49 -5.76
N PRO A 118 -7.03 20.87 -5.32
CA PRO A 118 -8.25 20.71 -6.12
C PRO A 118 -9.09 21.98 -6.19
N GLU A 119 -9.02 22.86 -5.19
CA GLU A 119 -9.75 24.13 -5.20
C GLU A 119 -9.34 24.99 -6.41
N GLU A 120 -8.03 25.06 -6.68
CA GLU A 120 -7.46 25.68 -7.88
C GLU A 120 -7.97 25.06 -9.21
N LYS A 121 -8.54 23.85 -9.14
CA LYS A 121 -9.08 23.08 -10.28
C LYS A 121 -10.60 23.01 -10.29
N GLY A 122 -11.27 23.82 -9.48
CA GLY A 122 -12.73 23.87 -9.39
C GLY A 122 -13.37 22.64 -8.74
N LYS A 123 -12.62 21.88 -7.93
CA LYS A 123 -13.12 20.75 -7.15
C LYS A 123 -13.02 21.08 -5.67
N SER A 124 -14.12 20.96 -4.95
CA SER A 124 -14.14 21.18 -3.49
C SER A 124 -14.23 19.83 -2.78
N TYR A 125 -13.36 19.61 -1.79
CA TYR A 125 -13.45 18.52 -0.83
C TYR A 125 -13.42 19.13 0.56
N SER A 126 -14.10 18.51 1.51
CA SER A 126 -14.18 18.97 2.91
C SER A 126 -13.69 17.89 3.87
N ASN A 127 -13.71 18.23 5.17
CA ASN A 127 -13.47 17.26 6.24
C ASN A 127 -14.48 16.09 6.24
N ASP A 128 -15.63 16.22 5.59
CA ASP A 128 -16.61 15.13 5.49
C ASP A 128 -16.16 14.01 4.54
N ASN A 129 -15.20 14.31 3.65
CA ASN A 129 -14.63 13.33 2.73
C ASN A 129 -13.56 12.45 3.38
N PHE A 130 -13.20 12.70 4.65
CA PHE A 130 -12.08 12.01 5.29
C PHE A 130 -12.42 11.67 6.74
N ILE A 131 -12.10 10.44 7.14
CA ILE A 131 -12.35 9.97 8.50
C ILE A 131 -11.12 9.25 9.04
N TYR A 132 -10.82 9.46 10.31
CA TYR A 132 -9.62 8.96 10.97
C TYR A 132 -9.87 8.74 12.47
N PRO A 133 -8.98 8.03 13.17
CA PRO A 133 -9.05 7.86 14.62
C PRO A 133 -8.98 9.19 15.36
N ILE A 134 -9.71 9.29 16.47
CA ILE A 134 -9.65 10.43 17.38
C ILE A 134 -8.33 10.34 18.17
N ARG A 135 -7.53 11.40 18.12
CA ARG A 135 -6.28 11.52 18.89
C ARG A 135 -6.35 12.76 19.77
N LYS A 136 -5.82 12.64 20.99
CA LYS A 136 -5.68 13.74 21.94
C LYS A 136 -4.22 13.89 22.35
N ASP A 137 -3.92 15.02 22.99
CA ASP A 137 -2.60 15.29 23.54
C ASP A 137 -2.21 14.29 24.62
N ILE A 138 -0.89 14.15 24.81
CA ILE A 138 -0.32 13.25 25.80
C ILE A 138 -0.83 13.65 27.20
N GLY A 139 -1.38 12.68 27.94
CA GLY A 139 -1.93 12.90 29.27
C GLY A 139 -3.41 13.27 29.30
N VAL A 140 -4.08 13.36 28.15
CA VAL A 140 -5.54 13.55 28.08
C VAL A 140 -6.21 12.25 27.66
N ASP A 141 -7.06 11.72 28.54
CA ASP A 141 -7.76 10.48 28.27
C ASP A 141 -8.87 10.65 27.21
N LEU A 142 -9.05 9.59 26.42
CA LEU A 142 -10.23 9.45 25.57
C LEU A 142 -11.44 9.20 26.47
N THR A 143 -12.55 9.87 26.13
CA THR A 143 -13.85 9.52 26.71
C THR A 143 -14.24 8.10 26.26
N TYR A 144 -15.17 7.49 26.98
CA TYR A 144 -15.73 6.19 26.63
C TYR A 144 -16.19 6.12 25.16
N HIS A 145 -16.87 7.16 24.68
CA HIS A 145 -17.37 7.22 23.30
C HIS A 145 -16.24 7.31 22.26
N GLU A 146 -15.19 8.09 22.54
CA GLU A 146 -14.04 8.22 21.64
C GLU A 146 -13.22 6.93 21.60
N ALA A 147 -13.04 6.28 22.75
CA ALA A 147 -12.38 4.98 22.83
C ALA A 147 -13.15 3.92 22.04
N HIS A 148 -14.48 3.84 22.22
CA HIS A 148 -15.32 2.91 21.47
C HIS A 148 -15.33 3.22 19.97
N TYR A 149 -15.37 4.50 19.59
CA TYR A 149 -15.23 4.92 18.19
C TYR A 149 -13.91 4.39 17.59
N ASN A 150 -12.79 4.60 18.28
CA ASN A 150 -11.47 4.17 17.83
C ASN A 150 -11.34 2.64 17.76
N GLU A 151 -11.94 1.91 18.70
CA GLU A 151 -11.99 0.45 18.70
C GLU A 151 -12.68 -0.07 17.44
N VAL A 152 -13.90 0.42 17.16
CA VAL A 152 -14.65 -0.01 15.97
C VAL A 152 -13.97 0.46 14.69
N PHE A 153 -13.39 1.67 14.68
CA PHE A 153 -12.59 2.16 13.57
C PHE A 153 -11.38 1.24 13.31
N GLY A 154 -10.74 0.75 14.37
CA GLY A 154 -9.62 -0.19 14.32
C GLY A 154 -9.89 -1.44 13.48
N SER A 155 -11.13 -1.94 13.46
CA SER A 155 -11.51 -3.08 12.63
C SER A 155 -11.31 -2.84 11.12
N PHE A 156 -11.47 -1.59 10.65
CA PHE A 156 -11.25 -1.26 9.23
C PHE A 156 -9.77 -1.24 8.88
N ARG A 157 -8.92 -0.85 9.82
CA ARG A 157 -7.48 -0.98 9.67
C ARG A 157 -7.08 -2.44 9.49
N SER A 158 -7.67 -3.35 10.27
CA SER A 158 -7.47 -4.79 10.05
C SER A 158 -7.91 -5.24 8.66
N THR A 159 -9.01 -4.69 8.11
CA THR A 159 -9.46 -5.00 6.75
C THR A 159 -8.43 -4.66 5.68
N ILE A 160 -7.79 -3.49 5.76
CA ILE A 160 -6.76 -3.09 4.79
C ILE A 160 -5.43 -3.81 5.01
N GLU A 161 -5.03 -4.04 6.26
CA GLU A 161 -3.87 -4.88 6.60
C GLU A 161 -4.02 -6.31 6.05
N ASN A 162 -5.25 -6.86 6.08
CA ASN A 162 -5.55 -8.16 5.49
C ASN A 162 -5.36 -8.17 3.96
N GLN A 163 -5.56 -7.05 3.26
CA GLN A 163 -5.29 -6.99 1.81
C GLN A 163 -3.80 -7.25 1.52
N PHE A 164 -2.91 -6.67 2.32
CA PHE A 164 -1.48 -6.92 2.21
C PHE A 164 -1.13 -8.36 2.60
N SER A 165 -1.76 -8.91 3.64
CA SER A 165 -1.60 -10.32 4.03
C SER A 165 -1.94 -11.28 2.88
N VAL A 166 -3.09 -11.07 2.22
CA VAL A 166 -3.50 -11.88 1.06
C VAL A 166 -2.47 -11.79 -0.06
N LEU A 167 -1.99 -10.57 -0.39
CA LEU A 167 -0.95 -10.38 -1.40
C LEU A 167 0.35 -11.11 -1.01
N SER A 168 0.84 -10.97 0.22
CA SER A 168 2.04 -11.67 0.70
C SER A 168 1.87 -13.20 0.73
N SER A 169 0.67 -13.71 0.96
CA SER A 169 0.41 -15.15 1.00
C SER A 169 0.40 -15.81 -0.39
N LYS A 170 -0.06 -15.06 -1.41
CA LYS A 170 -0.11 -15.54 -2.80
C LYS A 170 1.22 -15.32 -3.50
N PHE A 171 1.78 -14.11 -3.37
CA PHE A 171 2.98 -13.66 -4.08
C PHE A 171 4.17 -13.59 -3.12
N ASN A 172 5.04 -14.60 -3.15
CA ASN A 172 6.25 -14.64 -2.30
C ASN A 172 7.14 -13.40 -2.46
N ARG A 173 7.12 -12.75 -3.63
CA ARG A 173 7.83 -11.48 -3.91
C ARG A 173 7.39 -10.32 -3.00
N PHE A 174 6.17 -10.32 -2.49
CA PHE A 174 5.65 -9.28 -1.60
C PHE A 174 5.54 -9.76 -0.16
N ASN A 175 6.20 -10.87 0.17
CA ASN A 175 6.17 -11.45 1.50
C ASN A 175 7.42 -11.06 2.31
N ASN A 176 7.22 -10.23 3.33
CA ASN A 176 8.30 -9.74 4.18
C ASN A 176 8.98 -10.83 5.04
N ASN A 177 8.32 -11.98 5.24
CA ASN A 177 8.87 -13.12 5.98
C ASN A 177 9.86 -13.94 5.14
N HIS A 178 9.89 -13.76 3.82
CA HIS A 178 10.84 -14.41 2.94
C HIS A 178 12.11 -13.57 2.71
N LYS A 179 12.96 -14.04 1.79
CA LYS A 179 14.15 -13.29 1.36
C LYS A 179 13.71 -11.94 0.78
N ALA A 180 14.52 -10.92 1.05
CA ALA A 180 14.29 -9.58 0.51
C ALA A 180 14.19 -9.63 -1.02
N THR A 181 13.21 -8.92 -1.57
CA THR A 181 13.00 -8.92 -3.02
C THR A 181 14.12 -8.18 -3.71
N LYS A 182 14.87 -8.89 -4.56
CA LYS A 182 15.86 -8.28 -5.44
C LYS A 182 15.16 -7.31 -6.40
N MET A 183 15.63 -6.07 -6.41
CA MET A 183 15.04 -4.98 -7.18
C MET A 183 16.15 -4.19 -7.88
N HIS A 184 16.03 -4.06 -9.20
CA HIS A 184 16.91 -3.21 -10.01
C HIS A 184 16.29 -1.84 -10.29
N ASP A 185 14.96 -1.80 -10.35
CA ASP A 185 14.19 -0.59 -10.65
C ASP A 185 12.87 -0.61 -9.87
N ILE A 186 12.60 0.47 -9.15
CA ILE A 186 11.39 0.67 -8.37
C ILE A 186 10.13 0.79 -9.24
N LYS A 187 10.25 1.22 -10.50
CA LYS A 187 9.11 1.28 -11.43
C LYS A 187 8.66 -0.13 -11.82
N HIS A 188 9.60 -1.02 -12.14
CA HIS A 188 9.30 -2.43 -12.40
C HIS A 188 8.64 -3.12 -11.19
N TYR A 189 9.16 -2.85 -9.98
CA TYR A 189 8.52 -3.32 -8.75
C TYR A 189 7.09 -2.81 -8.59
N THR A 190 6.87 -1.51 -8.80
CA THR A 190 5.54 -0.89 -8.75
C THR A 190 4.58 -1.57 -9.73
N LEU A 191 5.04 -1.87 -10.95
CA LEU A 191 4.22 -2.53 -11.96
C LEU A 191 3.83 -3.95 -11.53
N GLN A 192 4.79 -4.74 -11.03
CA GLN A 192 4.52 -6.09 -10.52
C GLN A 192 3.52 -6.04 -9.35
N PHE A 193 3.67 -5.08 -8.44
CA PHE A 193 2.74 -4.93 -7.31
C PHE A 193 1.32 -4.59 -7.78
N LYS A 194 1.18 -3.71 -8.78
CA LYS A 194 -0.12 -3.39 -9.41
C LYS A 194 -0.74 -4.60 -10.10
N VAL A 195 0.05 -5.42 -10.79
CA VAL A 195 -0.43 -6.67 -11.40
C VAL A 195 -0.92 -7.64 -10.31
N ALA A 196 -0.21 -7.79 -9.20
CA ALA A 196 -0.67 -8.61 -8.09
C ALA A 196 -1.98 -8.10 -7.47
N CYS A 197 -2.15 -6.78 -7.33
CA CYS A 197 -3.42 -6.19 -6.90
C CYS A 197 -4.56 -6.50 -7.88
N LEU A 198 -4.31 -6.43 -9.19
CA LEU A 198 -5.28 -6.78 -10.21
C LEU A 198 -5.69 -8.26 -10.12
N LEU A 199 -4.72 -9.17 -10.03
CA LEU A 199 -4.97 -10.61 -9.87
C LEU A 199 -5.75 -10.92 -8.59
N LYS A 200 -5.41 -10.25 -7.48
CA LYS A 200 -6.17 -10.34 -6.23
C LYS A 200 -7.63 -9.90 -6.43
N ASN A 201 -7.86 -8.81 -7.14
CA ASN A 201 -9.21 -8.33 -7.43
C ASN A 201 -9.98 -9.33 -8.30
N MET A 202 -9.33 -9.94 -9.30
CA MET A 202 -9.95 -10.98 -10.11
C MET A 202 -10.37 -12.17 -9.26
N HIS A 203 -9.56 -12.61 -8.30
CA HIS A 203 -9.93 -13.63 -7.33
C HIS A 203 -11.18 -13.29 -6.57
N LYS A 204 -11.16 -12.10 -5.94
CA LYS A 204 -12.29 -11.66 -5.14
C LYS A 204 -13.56 -11.56 -5.97
N PHE A 205 -13.44 -11.10 -7.21
CA PHE A 205 -14.56 -11.03 -8.13
C PHE A 205 -15.11 -12.42 -8.48
N VAL A 206 -14.25 -13.40 -8.76
CA VAL A 206 -14.70 -14.76 -9.01
C VAL A 206 -15.40 -15.34 -7.77
N ASP A 207 -14.80 -15.18 -6.61
CA ASP A 207 -15.34 -15.69 -5.34
C ASP A 207 -16.69 -15.06 -5.01
N ASP A 208 -16.80 -13.73 -5.09
CA ASP A 208 -18.01 -12.98 -4.75
C ASP A 208 -19.18 -13.29 -5.71
N PHE A 209 -18.90 -13.64 -6.98
CA PHE A 209 -19.91 -13.91 -8.01
C PHE A 209 -20.05 -15.39 -8.38
N GLY A 210 -19.32 -16.30 -7.74
CA GLY A 210 -19.37 -17.74 -8.02
C GLY A 210 -19.03 -18.10 -9.47
N ILE A 211 -18.09 -17.38 -10.09
CA ILE A 211 -17.77 -17.56 -11.52
C ILE A 211 -17.04 -18.88 -11.73
N ASN A 212 -17.52 -19.71 -12.67
CA ASN A 212 -16.84 -20.94 -13.02
C ASN A 212 -15.60 -20.67 -13.89
N ILE A 213 -14.41 -20.72 -13.29
CA ILE A 213 -13.13 -20.55 -14.00
C ILE A 213 -12.67 -21.88 -14.61
N GLN A 214 -12.21 -21.84 -15.85
CA GLN A 214 -11.53 -22.95 -16.52
C GLN A 214 -10.14 -23.23 -15.92
N PRO A 215 -9.65 -24.49 -15.86
CA PRO A 215 -8.38 -24.84 -15.22
C PRO A 215 -7.16 -24.01 -15.66
N HIS A 216 -7.03 -23.68 -16.94
CA HIS A 216 -5.91 -22.92 -17.49
C HIS A 216 -5.92 -21.43 -17.10
N HIS A 217 -7.04 -20.90 -16.62
CA HIS A 217 -7.15 -19.53 -16.11
C HIS A 217 -6.88 -19.43 -14.59
N LYS A 218 -6.62 -20.56 -13.90
CA LYS A 218 -6.45 -20.61 -12.43
C LYS A 218 -5.00 -20.59 -11.95
N LEU A 219 -4.01 -20.52 -12.85
CA LEU A 219 -2.60 -20.65 -12.44
C LEU A 219 -2.22 -19.65 -11.33
N TRP A 220 -2.75 -18.43 -11.40
CA TRP A 220 -2.51 -17.35 -10.44
C TRP A 220 -3.24 -17.54 -9.08
N GLU A 221 -4.21 -18.46 -9.00
CA GLU A 221 -4.89 -18.82 -7.74
C GLU A 221 -4.04 -19.75 -6.87
N THR A 222 -3.04 -20.41 -7.45
CA THR A 222 -2.16 -21.35 -6.77
C THR A 222 -1.39 -20.66 -5.64
N LYS A 223 -1.31 -21.32 -4.48
CA LYS A 223 -0.48 -20.83 -3.36
C LYS A 223 0.98 -20.74 -3.79
N GLY A 224 1.61 -19.59 -3.60
CA GLY A 224 3.00 -19.36 -3.98
C GLY A 224 3.21 -19.00 -5.46
N PHE A 225 2.15 -18.70 -6.21
CA PHE A 225 2.27 -18.11 -7.55
C PHE A 225 3.17 -16.86 -7.51
N ASN A 226 4.17 -16.80 -8.38
CA ASN A 226 5.18 -15.75 -8.31
C ASN A 226 5.54 -15.20 -9.68
N PHE A 227 6.08 -13.98 -9.69
CA PHE A 227 6.62 -13.37 -10.90
C PHE A 227 7.90 -14.08 -11.32
N PRO A 228 8.14 -14.27 -12.62
CA PRO A 228 9.41 -14.79 -13.11
C PRO A 228 10.55 -13.89 -12.63
N ILE A 229 11.61 -14.52 -12.14
CA ILE A 229 12.83 -13.83 -11.71
C ILE A 229 13.86 -14.08 -12.81
N GLU A 230 14.23 -13.05 -13.56
CA GLU A 230 15.45 -13.09 -14.34
C GLU A 230 16.63 -12.94 -13.38
N GLU A 231 17.27 -14.05 -13.03
CA GLU A 231 18.55 -13.98 -12.34
C GLU A 231 19.62 -13.55 -13.34
N LYS A 232 19.91 -12.25 -13.40
CA LYS A 232 21.17 -11.80 -13.98
C LYS A 232 22.30 -12.26 -13.05
N MET A 233 23.02 -13.30 -13.46
CA MET A 233 24.30 -13.67 -12.85
C MET A 233 25.20 -12.44 -12.96
N ILE A 234 25.56 -11.87 -11.81
CA ILE A 234 26.61 -10.86 -11.76
C ILE A 234 27.91 -11.66 -11.77
N ASP A 235 28.61 -11.67 -12.90
CA ASP A 235 29.98 -12.17 -12.95
C ASP A 235 30.85 -11.22 -12.11
N ILE A 236 31.01 -11.55 -10.83
CA ILE A 236 32.00 -10.90 -9.99
C ILE A 236 33.35 -11.41 -10.45
N VAL A 237 33.99 -10.71 -11.39
CA VAL A 237 35.41 -10.87 -11.67
C VAL A 237 36.15 -10.31 -10.46
N ILE A 238 36.44 -11.17 -9.48
CA ILE A 238 37.36 -10.84 -8.39
C ILE A 238 38.76 -10.80 -9.01
N SER A 239 39.25 -9.60 -9.34
CA SER A 239 40.65 -9.40 -9.68
C SER A 239 41.51 -9.55 -8.42
N ASN A 240 41.92 -10.78 -8.13
CA ASN A 240 42.94 -11.07 -7.14
C ASN A 240 44.33 -10.65 -7.68
N GLU A 241 44.67 -9.36 -7.62
CA GLU A 241 46.07 -8.93 -7.61
C GLU A 241 46.26 -7.72 -6.70
N ILE A 242 46.36 -7.97 -5.39
CA ILE A 242 47.10 -7.07 -4.49
C ILE A 242 48.55 -7.55 -4.51
N LYS A 243 49.38 -6.99 -5.39
CA LYS A 243 50.84 -7.11 -5.26
C LYS A 243 51.29 -6.20 -4.12
N VAL A 244 51.47 -6.77 -2.94
CA VAL A 244 52.21 -6.15 -1.85
C VAL A 244 53.65 -5.97 -2.34
N LYS A 245 54.08 -4.72 -2.54
CA LYS A 245 55.50 -4.40 -2.73
C LYS A 245 56.21 -4.61 -1.40
N GLU A 246 56.99 -5.68 -1.28
CA GLU A 246 58.01 -5.81 -0.25
C GLU A 246 59.04 -4.68 -0.40
N LYS A 247 59.25 -3.91 0.66
CA LYS A 247 60.39 -3.01 0.79
C LYS A 247 61.60 -3.86 1.18
N THR A 248 62.55 -4.01 0.28
CA THR A 248 63.91 -4.45 0.62
C THR A 248 64.70 -3.25 1.17
N LYS A 249 65.53 -3.56 2.16
CA LYS A 249 66.36 -2.67 3.01
C LYS A 249 67.27 -1.73 2.23
#